data_AF-A0A382ZWY5-F1
#
_entry.id   AF-A0A382ZWY5-F1
#
_cell.length_a   1.000
_cell.length_b   1.000
_cell.length_c   1.000
_cell.angle_alpha   90.00
_cell.angle_beta   90.00
_cell.angle_gamma   90.00
#
_symmetry.space_group_name_H-M   'P 1'
#
loop_
_entity.id
_entity.type
_entity.pdbx_description
1 polymer ?
#
loop_
_entity_poly.entity_id
_entity_poly.type
_entity_poly.pdbx_seq_one_letter_code
_entity_poly.pdbx_strand_id
1 'polypeptide(L)'
;DEIYNKIKSFIADETDNSGTKTRPTRTINLIEFSGNNKNKLEQRIASLCKIVERNKNKSGKATGYYKTTDPKEINDLWNLRKKGVGLLGKTEGERKPIPFVEDTAVPVKNLARYISEFRKLLDSYDLEYAMFGHVDVGCLHVRPALDLKKPEEEVWVRELSDQVVGLVKKYDGVMWSEHGRGFRSEYTVDFFGKELHQDLQYIKEAFDPNNRLNPGKIVTPFSHKDPVVPLEGPLRGQKERQIHQDYLKEYQSA
;
A
#
# COMPACT_ATOMS: atom_id res chain seq x y z
N ASP A 1 0.15 15.63 15.53
CA ASP A 1 1.11 14.51 15.35
C ASP A 1 2.32 14.57 16.28
N GLU A 2 2.27 13.83 17.39
CA GLU A 2 3.40 13.74 18.33
C GLU A 2 4.59 12.93 17.78
N ILE A 3 4.36 11.95 16.91
CA ILE A 3 5.43 11.04 16.46
C ILE A 3 6.39 11.71 15.49
N TYR A 4 5.89 12.43 14.48
CA TYR A 4 6.75 13.11 13.51
C TYR A 4 7.73 14.06 14.21
N ASN A 5 7.26 14.77 15.25
CA ASN A 5 8.10 15.66 16.05
C ASN A 5 9.23 14.94 16.80
N LYS A 6 9.05 13.67 17.19
CA LYS A 6 10.08 12.87 17.85
C LYS A 6 11.18 12.42 16.90
N ILE A 7 10.87 12.26 15.61
CA ILE A 7 11.79 11.68 14.63
C ILE A 7 12.27 12.65 13.55
N LYS A 8 11.73 13.87 13.48
CA LYS A 8 12.07 14.82 12.41
C LYS A 8 13.57 15.12 12.32
N SER A 9 14.28 15.07 13.44
CA SER A 9 15.75 15.22 13.50
C SER A 9 16.51 14.04 12.90
N PHE A 10 15.86 12.88 12.75
CA PHE A 10 16.44 11.67 12.16
C PHE A 10 16.29 11.65 10.63
N ILE A 11 15.47 12.53 10.07
CA ILE A 11 15.19 12.58 8.64
C ILE A 11 16.08 13.65 8.03
N ALA A 12 17.07 13.23 7.24
CA ALA A 12 17.93 14.15 6.50
C ALA A 12 17.24 14.58 5.20
N ASP A 13 17.00 15.88 5.03
CA ASP A 13 16.58 16.46 3.75
C ASP A 13 17.72 16.41 2.71
N GLU A 14 17.39 16.56 1.44
CA GLU A 14 18.38 16.71 0.38
C GLU A 14 19.08 18.07 0.48
N THR A 15 20.39 18.07 0.31
CA THR A 15 21.23 19.26 0.35
C THR A 15 22.11 19.39 -0.89
N ASP A 16 22.45 20.62 -1.26
CA ASP A 16 23.48 20.87 -2.27
C ASP A 16 24.91 20.69 -1.69
N ASN A 17 25.93 20.92 -2.52
CA ASN A 17 27.33 20.81 -2.11
C ASN A 17 27.75 21.83 -1.03
N SER A 18 26.97 22.90 -0.81
CA SER A 18 27.18 23.86 0.28
C SER A 18 26.45 23.48 1.57
N GLY A 19 25.66 22.40 1.56
CA GLY A 19 24.86 21.95 2.70
C GLY A 19 23.49 22.66 2.81
N THR A 20 23.12 23.48 1.82
CA THR A 20 21.82 24.16 1.78
C THR A 20 20.74 23.16 1.39
N LYS A 21 19.62 23.14 2.12
CA LYS A 21 18.48 22.25 1.83
C LYS A 21 17.85 22.61 0.49
N THR A 22 17.73 21.64 -0.40
CA THR A 22 17.15 21.82 -1.73
C THR A 22 15.77 21.18 -1.86
N ARG A 23 15.53 20.05 -1.18
CA ARG A 23 14.26 19.33 -1.24
C ARG A 23 14.01 18.52 0.03
N PRO A 24 12.78 18.50 0.58
CA PRO A 24 12.46 17.66 1.72
C PRO A 24 12.55 16.17 1.35
N THR A 25 12.93 15.33 2.31
CA THR A 25 12.91 13.88 2.10
C THR A 25 11.50 13.37 1.90
N ARG A 26 11.27 12.68 0.78
CA ARG A 26 9.95 12.21 0.35
C ARG A 26 9.71 10.71 0.62
N THR A 27 10.73 9.98 1.05
CA THR A 27 10.66 8.54 1.27
C THR A 27 11.65 8.13 2.35
N ILE A 28 11.21 7.27 3.27
CA ILE A 28 12.04 6.70 4.33
C ILE A 28 12.03 5.18 4.15
N ASN A 29 13.22 4.57 4.19
CA ASN A 29 13.36 3.13 4.29
C ASN A 29 13.88 2.79 5.69
N LEU A 30 13.11 1.98 6.44
CA LEU A 30 13.50 1.51 7.76
C LEU A 30 14.11 0.12 7.62
N ILE A 31 15.33 -0.04 8.13
CA ILE A 31 16.09 -1.29 8.05
C ILE A 31 16.52 -1.67 9.46
N GLU A 32 16.11 -2.86 9.91
CA GLU A 32 16.53 -3.44 11.18
C GLU A 32 17.64 -4.47 10.95
N PHE A 33 18.66 -4.44 11.81
CA PHE A 33 19.80 -5.35 11.76
C PHE A 33 19.85 -6.16 13.05
N SER A 34 19.77 -7.47 12.93
CA SER A 34 19.82 -8.41 14.05
C SER A 34 20.92 -9.45 13.82
N GLY A 35 21.62 -9.86 14.88
CA GLY A 35 22.66 -10.88 14.77
C GLY A 35 23.32 -11.22 16.11
N ASN A 36 23.92 -12.43 16.15
CA ASN A 36 24.50 -12.99 17.38
C ASN A 36 25.96 -12.57 17.63
N ASN A 37 26.54 -11.74 16.76
CA ASN A 37 27.90 -11.22 16.90
C ASN A 37 27.92 -9.72 16.58
N LYS A 38 28.08 -8.91 17.62
CA LYS A 38 28.07 -7.44 17.55
C LYS A 38 29.11 -6.90 16.56
N ASN A 39 30.35 -7.37 16.64
CA ASN A 39 31.44 -6.88 15.79
C ASN A 39 31.16 -7.15 14.30
N LYS A 40 30.67 -8.36 13.97
CA LYS A 40 30.32 -8.72 12.58
C LYS A 40 29.13 -7.90 12.07
N LEU A 41 28.15 -7.62 12.93
CA LEU A 41 27.00 -6.80 12.61
C LEU A 41 27.42 -5.35 12.33
N GLU A 42 28.22 -4.77 13.21
CA GLU A 42 28.75 -3.41 13.08
C GLU A 42 29.60 -3.23 11.82
N GLN A 43 30.42 -4.22 11.46
CA GLN A 43 31.20 -4.21 10.21
C GLN A 43 30.30 -4.18 8.96
N ARG A 44 29.22 -4.96 8.94
CA ARG A 44 28.25 -4.97 7.83
C ARG A 44 27.50 -3.65 7.72
N ILE A 45 27.04 -3.13 8.85
CA ILE A 45 26.34 -1.83 8.90
C ILE A 45 27.30 -0.71 8.45
N ALA A 46 28.54 -0.68 8.93
CA ALA A 46 29.53 0.30 8.53
C ALA A 46 29.82 0.25 7.02
N SER A 47 29.82 -0.95 6.43
CA SER A 47 29.99 -1.12 4.98
C SER A 47 28.82 -0.52 4.20
N LEU A 48 27.58 -0.73 4.65
CA LEU A 48 26.39 -0.10 4.08
C LEU A 48 26.43 1.43 4.20
N CYS A 49 26.76 1.96 5.38
CA CYS A 49 26.88 3.41 5.59
C CYS A 49 27.91 4.03 4.62
N LYS A 50 29.06 3.37 4.41
CA LYS A 50 30.06 3.81 3.41
C LYS A 50 29.50 3.84 1.99
N ILE A 51 28.65 2.88 1.61
CA ILE A 51 28.00 2.86 0.29
C ILE A 51 27.03 4.03 0.16
N VAL A 52 26.24 4.33 1.20
CA VAL A 52 25.33 5.48 1.21
C VAL A 52 26.11 6.79 1.11
N GLU A 53 27.14 7.00 1.94
CA GLU A 53 27.95 8.22 1.91
C GLU A 53 28.61 8.47 0.55
N ARG A 54 29.13 7.43 -0.12
CA ARG A 54 29.74 7.55 -1.46
C ARG A 54 28.74 7.92 -2.56
N ASN A 55 27.46 7.71 -2.32
CA ASN A 55 26.40 7.88 -3.31
C ASN A 55 25.35 8.91 -2.90
N LYS A 56 25.53 9.59 -1.76
CA LYS A 56 24.57 10.57 -1.26
C LYS A 56 24.38 11.69 -2.26
N ASN A 57 23.15 12.20 -2.34
CA ASN A 57 22.72 13.28 -3.23
C ASN A 57 22.89 12.98 -4.74
N LYS A 58 23.28 11.77 -5.14
CA LYS A 58 23.16 11.34 -6.53
C LYS A 58 21.69 11.04 -6.83
N SER A 59 21.23 11.42 -8.03
CA SER A 59 19.86 11.14 -8.46
C SER A 59 19.51 9.65 -8.32
N GLY A 60 18.37 9.36 -7.67
CA GLY A 60 17.90 8.00 -7.40
C GLY A 60 18.64 7.25 -6.28
N LYS A 61 19.49 7.93 -5.49
CA LYS A 61 20.17 7.38 -4.32
C LYS A 61 19.66 8.02 -3.03
N ALA A 62 19.97 7.39 -1.89
CA ALA A 62 19.60 7.92 -0.58
C ALA A 62 20.28 9.28 -0.33
N THR A 63 19.54 10.21 0.28
CA THR A 63 20.03 11.55 0.67
C THR A 63 20.83 11.50 1.97
N GLY A 64 20.62 10.47 2.80
CA GLY A 64 21.35 10.25 4.04
C GLY A 64 20.84 9.03 4.78
N TYR A 65 21.26 8.90 6.04
CA TYR A 65 20.75 7.89 6.95
C TYR A 65 20.83 8.38 8.40
N TYR A 66 19.99 7.81 9.26
CA TYR A 66 20.11 7.88 10.70
C TYR A 66 20.28 6.46 11.24
N LYS A 67 21.30 6.25 12.06
CA LYS A 67 21.61 4.94 12.65
C LYS A 67 21.51 5.07 14.16
N THR A 68 20.77 4.17 14.78
CA THR A 68 20.63 4.12 16.23
C THR A 68 20.69 2.69 16.75
N THR A 69 21.14 2.56 18.00
CA THR A 69 21.03 1.34 18.81
C THR A 69 20.26 1.60 20.10
N ASP A 70 19.75 2.82 20.29
CA ASP A 70 18.94 3.19 21.46
C ASP A 70 17.54 2.54 21.32
N PRO A 71 17.13 1.66 22.26
CA PRO A 71 15.81 1.03 22.23
C PRO A 71 14.66 2.02 22.12
N LYS A 72 14.78 3.23 22.72
CA LYS A 72 13.74 4.25 22.65
C LYS A 72 13.60 4.80 21.24
N GLU A 73 14.71 5.14 20.59
CA GLU A 73 14.71 5.66 19.22
C GLU A 73 14.25 4.60 18.21
N ILE A 74 14.67 3.35 18.40
CA ILE A 74 14.20 2.20 17.62
C ILE A 74 12.67 2.08 17.73
N ASN A 75 12.13 2.16 18.94
CA ASN A 75 10.70 2.12 19.17
C ASN A 75 9.97 3.33 18.57
N ASP A 76 10.54 4.54 18.66
CA ASP A 76 9.96 5.74 18.03
C ASP A 76 9.91 5.60 16.49
N LEU A 77 10.95 5.04 15.85
CA LEU A 77 10.97 4.73 14.41
C LEU A 77 9.96 3.65 14.01
N TRP A 78 9.86 2.56 14.76
CA TRP A 78 8.86 1.52 14.49
C TRP A 78 7.42 2.02 14.71
N ASN A 79 7.22 2.90 15.70
CA ASN A 79 5.93 3.54 15.92
C ASN A 79 5.53 4.44 14.75
N LEU A 80 6.47 5.11 14.07
CA LEU A 80 6.17 5.81 12.82
C LEU A 80 5.57 4.84 11.79
N ARG A 81 6.26 3.72 11.51
CA ARG A 81 5.80 2.72 10.54
C ARG A 81 4.45 2.11 10.91
N LYS A 82 4.24 1.83 12.21
CA LYS A 82 2.98 1.26 12.73
C LYS A 82 1.82 2.25 12.66
N LYS A 83 2.05 3.51 13.02
CA LYS A 83 1.00 4.54 13.02
C LYS A 83 0.75 5.13 11.63
N GLY A 84 1.68 4.99 10.68
CA GLY A 84 1.53 5.47 9.30
C GLY A 84 0.17 5.11 8.70
N VAL A 85 -0.28 3.86 8.84
CA VAL A 85 -1.59 3.39 8.32
C VAL A 85 -2.77 4.09 8.99
N GLY A 86 -2.72 4.28 10.31
CA GLY A 86 -3.79 4.91 11.09
C GLY A 86 -3.88 6.43 10.88
N LEU A 87 -2.76 7.09 10.58
CA LEU A 87 -2.71 8.52 10.26
C LEU A 87 -3.42 8.83 8.94
N LEU A 88 -3.38 7.92 7.96
CA LEU A 88 -4.10 8.05 6.70
C LEU A 88 -5.62 8.04 6.87
N GLY A 89 -6.14 7.37 7.89
CA GLY A 89 -7.57 7.37 8.19
C GLY A 89 -8.09 8.70 8.74
N LYS A 90 -7.18 9.61 9.17
CA LYS A 90 -7.51 10.90 9.79
C LYS A 90 -7.29 12.09 8.86
N THR A 91 -7.03 11.87 7.57
CA THR A 91 -6.88 12.94 6.60
C THR A 91 -8.14 13.83 6.58
N GLU A 92 -7.94 15.14 6.62
CA GLU A 92 -9.01 16.14 6.50
C GLU A 92 -9.62 16.12 5.10
N GLY A 93 -10.83 16.67 4.94
CA GLY A 93 -11.54 16.71 3.65
C GLY A 93 -12.33 15.44 3.32
N GLU A 94 -13.01 15.47 2.18
CA GLU A 94 -13.98 14.44 1.77
C GLU A 94 -13.33 13.21 1.11
N ARG A 95 -12.22 13.40 0.39
CA ARG A 95 -11.44 12.29 -0.16
C ARG A 95 -10.75 11.55 0.97
N LYS A 96 -11.01 10.24 1.09
CA LYS A 96 -10.41 9.37 2.11
C LYS A 96 -9.51 8.33 1.46
N PRO A 97 -8.36 7.95 2.04
CA PRO A 97 -7.52 6.88 1.50
C PRO A 97 -8.22 5.52 1.53
N ILE A 98 -8.38 4.88 0.37
CA ILE A 98 -9.17 3.64 0.22
C ILE A 98 -8.26 2.47 -0.22
N PRO A 99 -8.35 1.30 0.45
CA PRO A 99 -7.50 0.15 0.18
C PRO A 99 -8.01 -0.75 -0.97
N PHE A 100 -8.26 -0.19 -2.17
CA PHE A 100 -8.80 -0.97 -3.30
C PHE A 100 -7.72 -1.46 -4.29
N VAL A 101 -6.56 -0.79 -4.33
CA VAL A 101 -5.39 -1.16 -5.15
C VAL A 101 -4.12 -1.37 -4.30
N GLU A 102 -4.28 -1.85 -3.07
CA GLU A 102 -3.15 -2.11 -2.15
C GLU A 102 -2.60 -3.54 -2.25
N ASP A 103 -1.48 -3.79 -1.59
CA ASP A 103 -0.92 -5.14 -1.38
C ASP A 103 -0.45 -5.84 -2.67
N THR A 104 -0.03 -5.05 -3.65
CA THR A 104 0.58 -5.56 -4.89
C THR A 104 2.02 -5.96 -4.64
N ALA A 105 2.48 -7.06 -5.20
CA ALA A 105 3.89 -7.46 -5.14
C ALA A 105 4.49 -7.66 -6.53
N VAL A 106 5.71 -7.16 -6.74
CA VAL A 106 6.50 -7.36 -7.96
C VAL A 106 7.91 -7.84 -7.60
N PRO A 107 8.65 -8.51 -8.50
CA PRO A 107 10.06 -8.82 -8.26
C PRO A 107 10.85 -7.56 -7.85
N VAL A 108 11.65 -7.64 -6.79
CA VAL A 108 12.37 -6.48 -6.19
C VAL A 108 13.19 -5.70 -7.23
N LYS A 109 13.78 -6.39 -8.21
CA LYS A 109 14.54 -5.77 -9.32
C LYS A 109 13.70 -4.81 -10.19
N ASN A 110 12.38 -4.99 -10.21
CA ASN A 110 11.42 -4.19 -10.98
C ASN A 110 10.76 -3.10 -10.13
N LEU A 111 10.84 -3.18 -8.79
CA LEU A 111 10.08 -2.38 -7.84
C LEU A 111 10.18 -0.87 -8.10
N ALA A 112 11.38 -0.34 -8.35
CA ALA A 112 11.58 1.08 -8.59
C ALA A 112 10.85 1.59 -9.85
N ARG A 113 10.83 0.79 -10.93
CA ARG A 113 10.12 1.13 -12.17
C ARG A 113 8.61 1.02 -11.99
N TYR A 114 8.16 -0.04 -11.32
CA TYR A 114 6.76 -0.24 -10.94
C TYR A 114 6.22 0.94 -10.11
N ILE A 115 6.92 1.35 -9.05
CA ILE A 115 6.56 2.53 -8.23
C ILE A 115 6.45 3.77 -9.12
N SER A 116 7.42 4.01 -10.01
CA SER A 116 7.39 5.20 -10.85
C SER A 116 6.19 5.26 -11.79
N GLU A 117 5.78 4.13 -12.36
CA GLU A 117 4.62 4.08 -13.26
C GLU A 117 3.30 4.09 -12.49
N PHE A 118 3.23 3.42 -11.34
CA PHE A 118 2.04 3.44 -10.50
C PHE A 118 1.77 4.87 -10.00
N ARG A 119 2.81 5.58 -9.57
CA ARG A 119 2.68 7.00 -9.20
C ARG A 119 2.17 7.85 -10.37
N LYS A 120 2.72 7.69 -11.58
CA LYS A 120 2.23 8.41 -12.77
C LYS A 120 0.76 8.13 -13.06
N LEU A 121 0.30 6.90 -12.87
CA LEU A 121 -1.10 6.53 -13.01
C LEU A 121 -1.98 7.26 -11.99
N LEU A 122 -1.59 7.28 -10.72
CA LEU A 122 -2.38 8.00 -9.70
C LEU A 122 -2.34 9.52 -9.90
N ASP A 123 -1.18 10.05 -10.28
CA ASP A 123 -0.99 11.47 -10.58
C ASP A 123 -1.84 11.91 -11.80
N SER A 124 -2.11 11.02 -12.78
CA SER A 124 -2.98 11.37 -13.93
C SER A 124 -4.46 11.51 -13.58
N TYR A 125 -4.87 11.02 -12.42
CA TYR A 125 -6.22 11.20 -11.85
C TYR A 125 -6.26 12.33 -10.81
N ASP A 126 -5.15 13.06 -10.61
CA ASP A 126 -5.01 14.11 -9.58
C ASP A 126 -5.37 13.60 -8.18
N LEU A 127 -4.90 12.38 -7.86
CA LEU A 127 -5.15 11.72 -6.59
C LEU A 127 -3.99 11.95 -5.63
N GLU A 128 -4.33 12.32 -4.39
CA GLU A 128 -3.43 12.14 -3.27
C GLU A 128 -3.41 10.66 -2.87
N TYR A 129 -2.25 10.14 -2.47
CA TYR A 129 -2.13 8.74 -2.09
C TYR A 129 -1.04 8.53 -1.05
N ALA A 130 -1.23 7.46 -0.28
CA ALA A 130 -0.19 6.90 0.54
C ALA A 130 0.40 5.66 -0.11
N MET A 131 1.72 5.54 -0.05
CA MET A 131 2.46 4.38 -0.52
C MET A 131 3.48 3.96 0.54
N PHE A 132 3.34 2.74 1.04
CA PHE A 132 4.22 2.12 2.04
C PHE A 132 4.27 0.62 1.79
N GLY A 133 5.23 -0.12 2.36
CA GLY A 133 5.30 -1.55 2.08
C GLY A 133 6.54 -2.23 2.59
N HIS A 134 6.76 -3.43 2.07
CA HIS A 134 7.85 -4.34 2.36
C HIS A 134 8.75 -4.41 1.12
N VAL A 135 9.67 -3.45 1.01
CA VAL A 135 10.51 -3.27 -0.18
C VAL A 135 11.48 -4.43 -0.42
N ASP A 136 11.80 -5.18 0.63
CA ASP A 136 12.67 -6.36 0.63
C ASP A 136 12.04 -7.55 -0.12
N VAL A 137 10.71 -7.61 -0.17
CA VAL A 137 9.95 -8.63 -0.91
C VAL A 137 9.15 -8.05 -2.07
N GLY A 138 9.29 -6.74 -2.32
CA GLY A 138 8.64 -6.06 -3.44
C GLY A 138 7.14 -5.82 -3.27
N CYS A 139 6.63 -5.89 -2.04
CA CYS A 139 5.22 -5.65 -1.71
C CYS A 139 4.96 -4.17 -1.38
N LEU A 140 3.89 -3.60 -1.95
CA LEU A 140 3.44 -2.23 -1.73
C LEU A 140 1.96 -2.18 -1.36
N HIS A 141 1.66 -1.44 -0.31
CA HIS A 141 0.33 -0.98 0.06
C HIS A 141 0.14 0.44 -0.43
N VAL A 142 -0.86 0.61 -1.29
CA VAL A 142 -1.17 1.88 -1.95
C VAL A 142 -2.62 2.22 -1.67
N ARG A 143 -2.86 3.42 -1.13
CA ARG A 143 -4.20 3.88 -0.75
C ARG A 143 -4.46 5.25 -1.38
N PRO A 144 -5.02 5.29 -2.59
CA PRO A 144 -5.48 6.53 -3.22
C PRO A 144 -6.65 7.12 -2.43
N ALA A 145 -6.69 8.45 -2.34
CA ALA A 145 -7.76 9.17 -1.64
C ALA A 145 -8.90 9.48 -2.62
N LEU A 146 -10.08 8.90 -2.38
CA LEU A 146 -11.29 9.08 -3.19
C LEU A 146 -12.46 9.54 -2.32
N ASP A 147 -13.37 10.32 -2.91
CA ASP A 147 -14.68 10.61 -2.35
C ASP A 147 -15.72 9.69 -3.00
N LEU A 148 -15.94 8.51 -2.42
CA LEU A 148 -16.91 7.55 -2.96
C LEU A 148 -18.36 8.02 -2.87
N LYS A 149 -18.65 9.18 -2.25
CA LYS A 149 -20.00 9.76 -2.33
C LYS A 149 -20.23 10.38 -3.70
N LYS A 150 -19.18 10.76 -4.42
CA LYS A 150 -19.26 11.24 -5.81
C LYS A 150 -19.29 10.06 -6.78
N PRO A 151 -20.38 9.89 -7.56
CA PRO A 151 -20.47 8.81 -8.54
C PRO A 151 -19.32 8.79 -9.54
N GLU A 152 -18.80 9.96 -9.93
CA GLU A 152 -17.68 10.10 -10.85
C GLU A 152 -16.37 9.53 -10.30
N GLU A 153 -16.08 9.70 -9.00
CA GLU A 153 -14.89 9.13 -8.35
C GLU A 153 -15.11 7.66 -7.97
N GLU A 154 -16.36 7.22 -7.78
CA GLU A 154 -16.69 5.82 -7.55
C GLU A 154 -16.34 4.94 -8.76
N VAL A 155 -16.58 5.42 -9.99
CA VAL A 155 -16.22 4.71 -11.22
C VAL A 155 -14.71 4.45 -11.29
N TRP A 156 -13.89 5.36 -10.76
CA TRP A 156 -12.43 5.19 -10.76
C TRP A 156 -11.96 3.97 -9.96
N VAL A 157 -12.77 3.43 -9.04
CA VAL A 157 -12.43 2.19 -8.32
C VAL A 157 -12.17 1.05 -9.30
N ARG A 158 -13.02 0.88 -10.32
CA ARG A 158 -12.82 -0.11 -11.37
C ARG A 158 -11.68 0.26 -12.29
N GLU A 159 -11.73 1.46 -12.87
CA GLU A 159 -10.78 1.89 -13.89
C GLU A 159 -9.33 1.83 -13.41
N LEU A 160 -9.07 2.31 -12.19
CA LEU A 160 -7.75 2.23 -11.59
C LEU A 160 -7.37 0.80 -11.24
N SER A 161 -8.32 -0.02 -10.78
CA SER A 161 -8.02 -1.42 -10.47
C SER A 161 -7.61 -2.21 -11.70
N ASP A 162 -8.33 -2.05 -12.83
CA ASP A 162 -7.99 -2.70 -14.09
C ASP A 162 -6.62 -2.25 -14.60
N GLN A 163 -6.33 -0.95 -14.51
CA GLN A 163 -5.03 -0.40 -14.91
C GLN A 163 -3.89 -0.89 -14.00
N VAL A 164 -4.12 -0.99 -12.69
CA VAL A 164 -3.15 -1.55 -11.74
C VAL A 164 -2.95 -3.04 -11.98
N VAL A 165 -3.99 -3.81 -12.29
CA VAL A 165 -3.87 -5.22 -12.72
C VAL A 165 -2.96 -5.33 -13.94
N GLY A 166 -3.18 -4.51 -14.96
CA GLY A 166 -2.33 -4.46 -16.16
C GLY A 166 -0.88 -4.10 -15.82
N LEU A 167 -0.68 -3.11 -14.94
CA LEU A 167 0.64 -2.64 -14.52
C LEU A 167 1.39 -3.71 -13.73
N VAL A 168 0.74 -4.36 -12.77
CA VAL A 168 1.32 -5.45 -11.97
C VAL A 168 1.74 -6.61 -12.87
N LYS A 169 0.88 -7.01 -13.82
CA LYS A 169 1.19 -8.06 -14.80
C LYS A 169 2.36 -7.69 -15.70
N LYS A 170 2.45 -6.44 -16.16
CA LYS A 170 3.59 -5.91 -16.94
C LYS A 170 4.94 -6.11 -16.21
N TYR A 171 4.93 -6.12 -14.88
CA TYR A 171 6.13 -6.27 -14.05
C TYR A 171 6.29 -7.66 -13.43
N ASP A 172 5.58 -8.68 -13.94
CA ASP A 172 5.59 -10.08 -13.46
C ASP A 172 5.17 -10.21 -11.98
N GLY A 173 4.21 -9.39 -11.55
CA GLY A 173 3.72 -9.34 -10.17
C GLY A 173 2.37 -10.02 -9.93
N VAL A 174 1.87 -9.85 -8.70
CA VAL A 174 0.54 -10.28 -8.25
C VAL A 174 -0.19 -9.15 -7.51
N MET A 175 -1.52 -9.15 -7.57
CA MET A 175 -2.37 -8.09 -6.99
C MET A 175 -2.57 -8.18 -5.48
N TRP A 176 -2.23 -9.31 -4.86
CA TRP A 176 -2.38 -9.56 -3.44
C TRP A 176 -1.20 -10.40 -2.95
N SER A 177 -0.58 -9.95 -1.86
CA SER A 177 0.56 -10.58 -1.22
C SER A 177 0.18 -11.09 0.17
N GLU A 178 -0.17 -10.19 1.10
CA GLU A 178 -0.36 -10.53 2.51
C GLU A 178 -1.78 -10.30 3.06
N HIS A 179 -2.58 -9.42 2.44
CA HIS A 179 -3.93 -9.04 2.92
C HIS A 179 -5.05 -9.89 2.31
N GLY A 180 -4.72 -10.83 1.43
CA GLY A 180 -5.68 -11.65 0.71
C GLY A 180 -6.47 -10.86 -0.35
N ARG A 181 -7.40 -11.55 -0.99
CA ARG A 181 -8.02 -11.09 -2.24
C ARG A 181 -9.27 -10.23 -2.00
N GLY A 182 -10.15 -10.66 -1.10
CA GLY A 182 -11.47 -10.04 -0.91
C GLY A 182 -12.23 -9.95 -2.24
N PHE A 183 -13.02 -8.90 -2.46
CA PHE A 183 -13.75 -8.72 -3.73
C PHE A 183 -12.85 -8.54 -4.96
N ARG A 184 -11.56 -8.29 -4.78
CA ARG A 184 -10.57 -8.32 -5.88
C ARG A 184 -10.32 -9.73 -6.43
N SER A 185 -10.93 -10.75 -5.83
CA SER A 185 -10.88 -12.13 -6.34
C SER A 185 -11.49 -12.28 -7.73
N GLU A 186 -12.25 -11.30 -8.21
CA GLU A 186 -12.70 -11.22 -9.60
C GLU A 186 -11.53 -11.39 -10.59
N TYR A 187 -10.34 -10.87 -10.28
CA TYR A 187 -9.14 -11.01 -11.11
C TYR A 187 -8.41 -12.36 -10.94
N THR A 188 -8.93 -13.31 -10.16
CA THR A 188 -8.18 -14.56 -9.83
C THR A 188 -7.80 -15.34 -11.09
N VAL A 189 -8.70 -15.43 -12.06
CA VAL A 189 -8.44 -16.12 -13.33
C VAL A 189 -7.31 -15.46 -14.12
N ASP A 190 -7.17 -14.13 -14.05
CA ASP A 190 -6.14 -13.38 -14.78
C ASP A 190 -4.72 -13.62 -14.28
N PHE A 191 -4.58 -14.09 -13.04
CA PHE A 191 -3.29 -14.36 -12.38
C PHE A 191 -2.99 -15.86 -12.24
N PHE A 192 -4.00 -16.68 -11.97
CA PHE A 192 -3.83 -18.11 -11.66
C PHE A 192 -4.37 -19.03 -12.77
N GLY A 193 -5.03 -18.48 -13.78
CA GLY A 193 -5.65 -19.26 -14.85
C GLY A 193 -6.94 -19.96 -14.42
N LYS A 194 -7.61 -20.56 -15.39
CA LYS A 194 -8.92 -21.20 -15.21
C LYS A 194 -8.83 -22.49 -14.40
N GLU A 195 -7.75 -23.27 -14.58
CA GLU A 195 -7.55 -24.56 -13.91
C GLU A 195 -7.44 -24.38 -12.39
N LEU A 196 -6.50 -23.55 -11.92
CA LEU A 196 -6.34 -23.31 -10.48
C LEU A 196 -7.55 -22.58 -9.88
N HIS A 197 -8.24 -21.74 -10.65
CA HIS A 197 -9.49 -21.16 -10.20
C HIS A 197 -10.57 -22.23 -9.97
N GLN A 198 -10.68 -23.20 -10.90
CA GLN A 198 -11.61 -24.32 -10.78
C GLN A 198 -11.30 -25.22 -9.57
N ASP A 199 -10.02 -25.46 -9.28
CA ASP A 199 -9.62 -26.19 -8.06
C ASP A 199 -10.09 -25.48 -6.79
N LEU A 200 -10.04 -24.14 -6.74
CA LEU A 200 -10.59 -23.36 -5.63
C LEU A 200 -12.12 -23.55 -5.51
N GLN A 201 -12.83 -23.66 -6.63
CA GLN A 201 -14.27 -23.94 -6.64
C GLN A 201 -14.59 -25.33 -6.08
N TYR A 202 -13.80 -26.35 -6.43
CA TYR A 202 -13.96 -27.69 -5.87
C TYR A 202 -13.69 -27.73 -4.36
N ILE A 203 -12.65 -27.03 -3.90
CA ILE A 203 -12.38 -26.89 -2.46
C ILE A 203 -13.56 -26.19 -1.78
N LYS A 204 -14.06 -25.08 -2.34
CA LYS A 204 -15.22 -24.36 -1.80
C LYS A 204 -16.46 -25.26 -1.72
N GLU A 205 -16.72 -26.06 -2.73
CA GLU A 205 -17.85 -26.98 -2.78
C GLU A 205 -17.75 -28.10 -1.73
N ALA A 206 -16.57 -28.67 -1.54
CA ALA A 206 -16.37 -29.73 -0.55
C ALA A 206 -16.67 -29.27 0.89
N PHE A 207 -16.36 -28.01 1.22
CA PHE A 207 -16.52 -27.47 2.59
C PHE A 207 -17.77 -26.60 2.78
N ASP A 208 -18.35 -26.05 1.72
CA ASP A 208 -19.54 -25.21 1.76
C ASP A 208 -20.42 -25.40 0.51
N PRO A 209 -21.01 -26.60 0.34
CA PRO A 209 -21.77 -26.96 -0.86
C PRO A 209 -23.03 -26.13 -1.06
N ASN A 210 -23.54 -25.46 -0.01
CA ASN A 210 -24.71 -24.58 -0.08
C ASN A 210 -24.32 -23.09 -0.18
N ASN A 211 -23.04 -22.78 -0.40
CA ASN A 211 -22.49 -21.44 -0.57
C ASN A 211 -22.89 -20.43 0.54
N ARG A 212 -22.89 -20.84 1.82
CA ARG A 212 -23.35 -20.01 2.94
C ARG A 212 -22.27 -19.13 3.56
N LEU A 213 -20.99 -19.49 3.39
CA LEU A 213 -19.86 -18.82 4.02
C LEU A 213 -19.22 -17.80 3.08
N ASN A 214 -19.52 -16.50 3.27
CA ASN A 214 -19.04 -15.39 2.42
C ASN A 214 -19.20 -15.68 0.91
N PRO A 215 -20.44 -15.89 0.43
CA PRO A 215 -20.70 -16.25 -0.96
C PRO A 215 -20.06 -15.27 -1.93
N GLY A 216 -19.33 -15.81 -2.91
CA GLY A 216 -18.71 -15.02 -3.98
C GLY A 216 -17.59 -14.09 -3.52
N LYS A 217 -17.18 -14.05 -2.25
CA LYS A 217 -16.10 -13.16 -1.81
C LYS A 217 -14.75 -13.57 -2.38
N ILE A 218 -14.46 -14.87 -2.42
CA ILE A 218 -13.22 -15.42 -2.99
C ILE A 218 -13.52 -16.24 -4.23
N VAL A 219 -14.46 -17.17 -4.09
CA VAL A 219 -14.90 -18.08 -5.14
C VAL A 219 -16.29 -18.62 -4.76
N THR A 220 -17.01 -19.19 -5.72
CA THR A 220 -18.27 -19.92 -5.51
C THR A 220 -18.07 -21.43 -5.75
N PRO A 221 -18.90 -22.32 -5.16
CA PRO A 221 -18.84 -23.76 -5.43
C PRO A 221 -18.90 -24.06 -6.93
N PHE A 222 -18.24 -25.14 -7.39
CA PHE A 222 -18.17 -25.45 -8.81
C PHE A 222 -19.54 -25.79 -9.41
N SER A 223 -20.39 -26.49 -8.66
CA SER A 223 -21.78 -26.79 -9.08
C SER A 223 -22.73 -25.59 -9.06
N HIS A 224 -22.33 -24.46 -8.48
CA HIS A 224 -23.15 -23.24 -8.42
C HIS A 224 -22.87 -22.32 -9.61
N LYS A 225 -23.93 -21.62 -10.07
CA LYS A 225 -23.81 -20.56 -11.10
C LYS A 225 -23.66 -19.17 -10.49
N ASP A 226 -23.55 -19.08 -9.17
CA ASP A 226 -23.40 -17.81 -8.47
C ASP A 226 -22.08 -17.14 -8.91
N PRO A 227 -22.11 -15.84 -9.29
CA PRO A 227 -20.90 -15.14 -9.64
C PRO A 227 -20.06 -14.82 -8.40
N VAL A 228 -18.76 -14.59 -8.62
CA VAL A 228 -17.92 -13.86 -7.65
C VAL A 228 -18.48 -12.44 -7.51
N VAL A 229 -18.47 -11.91 -6.30
CA VAL A 229 -18.91 -10.54 -6.04
C VAL A 229 -17.95 -9.59 -6.76
N PRO A 230 -18.46 -8.66 -7.60
CA PRO A 230 -17.62 -7.74 -8.34
C PRO A 230 -16.87 -6.80 -7.38
N LEU A 231 -15.79 -6.21 -7.87
CA LEU A 231 -15.00 -5.23 -7.14
C LEU A 231 -15.84 -4.10 -6.52
N GLU A 232 -16.84 -3.61 -7.27
CA GLU A 232 -17.78 -2.55 -6.88
C GLU A 232 -19.02 -3.10 -6.15
N GLY A 233 -18.90 -4.31 -5.58
CA GLY A 233 -19.80 -4.74 -4.51
C GLY A 233 -19.99 -3.62 -3.47
N PRO A 234 -21.02 -3.69 -2.62
CA PRO A 234 -21.60 -2.53 -1.94
C PRO A 234 -20.54 -1.60 -1.33
N LEU A 235 -20.36 -0.43 -1.95
CA LEU A 235 -19.38 0.56 -1.53
C LEU A 235 -19.99 1.46 -0.46
N ARG A 236 -19.17 1.89 0.50
CA ARG A 236 -19.62 2.73 1.62
C ARG A 236 -20.28 4.03 1.14
N GLY A 237 -19.72 4.67 0.11
CA GLY A 237 -20.24 5.91 -0.46
C GLY A 237 -21.68 5.80 -0.99
N GLN A 238 -22.08 4.63 -1.50
CA GLN A 238 -23.46 4.37 -1.95
C GLN A 238 -24.48 4.49 -0.82
N LYS A 239 -24.11 4.11 0.41
CA LYS A 239 -24.95 4.25 1.61
C LYS A 239 -24.89 5.68 2.15
N GLU A 240 -23.71 6.28 2.15
CA GLU A 240 -23.53 7.65 2.67
C GLU A 240 -24.29 8.69 1.85
N ARG A 241 -24.43 8.50 0.53
CA ARG A 241 -25.28 9.34 -0.33
C ARG A 241 -26.75 9.41 0.11
N GLN A 242 -27.23 8.42 0.85
CA GLN A 242 -28.62 8.35 1.30
C GLN A 242 -28.85 9.11 2.60
N ILE A 243 -27.79 9.57 3.28
CA ILE A 243 -27.88 10.31 4.54
C ILE A 243 -28.35 11.74 4.25
N HIS A 244 -29.41 12.18 4.95
CA HIS A 244 -29.92 13.54 4.82
C HIS A 244 -28.85 14.57 5.24
N GLN A 245 -28.73 15.65 4.46
CA GLN A 245 -27.69 16.68 4.67
C GLN A 245 -27.74 17.32 6.06
N ASP A 246 -28.93 17.44 6.64
CA ASP A 246 -29.09 18.04 7.97
C ASP A 246 -28.46 17.17 9.07
N TYR A 247 -28.58 15.83 8.98
CA TYR A 247 -27.95 14.91 9.93
C TYR A 247 -26.42 14.89 9.77
N LEU A 248 -25.93 15.04 8.55
CA LEU A 248 -24.48 15.17 8.29
C LEU A 248 -23.92 16.43 8.94
N LYS A 249 -24.61 17.57 8.77
CA LYS A 249 -24.21 18.84 9.39
C LYS A 249 -24.22 18.76 10.91
N GLU A 250 -25.28 18.20 11.49
CA GLU A 250 -25.39 17.99 12.94
C GLU A 250 -24.22 17.14 13.46
N TYR A 251 -23.94 16.00 12.83
CA TYR A 251 -22.83 15.12 13.21
C TYR A 251 -21.46 15.76 13.07
N GLN A 252 -21.22 16.53 12.01
CA GLN A 252 -19.94 17.23 11.80
C GLN A 252 -19.72 18.39 12.77
N SER A 253 -20.80 18.96 13.31
CA SER A 253 -20.76 20.07 14.27
C SER A 253 -20.66 19.64 15.74
N ALA A 254 -20.84 18.35 16.01
CA ALA A 254 -20.80 17.73 17.35
C ALA A 254 -19.38 17.30 17.74
#